data_AF-A0A9X2WVT3-F1
#
_entry.id   AF-A0A9X2WVT3-F1
#
_cell.length_a   1.000
_cell.length_b   1.000
_cell.length_c   1.000
_cell.angle_alpha   90.00
_cell.angle_beta   90.00
_cell.angle_gamma   90.00
#
_symmetry.space_group_name_H-M   'P 1'
#
loop_
_entity.id
_entity.type
_entity.pdbx_description
1 polymer ?
#
loop_
_entity_poly.entity_id
_entity_poly.type
_entity_poly.pdbx_seq_one_letter_code
_entity_poly.pdbx_strand_id
1 'polypeptide(L)'
;MTKKIIVITTDEEIEGFNIIKAILRQKLEVNRIIARDTQSYFGVLLDDNNRKPLCRLHFNAKQKYLGLMDANKNETRHPISSVDDIFNYSEQLLTTVTFYE
;
A
#
# COMPACT_ATOMS: atom_id res chain seq x y z
N MET A 1 6.94 19.66 25.28
CA MET A 1 6.44 18.27 25.36
C MET A 1 6.40 17.70 23.95
N THR A 2 7.39 16.88 23.58
CA THR A 2 7.44 16.25 22.26
C THR A 2 6.39 15.15 22.23
N LYS A 3 5.32 15.33 21.46
CA LYS A 3 4.25 14.34 21.31
C LYS A 3 4.88 13.09 20.69
N LYS A 4 5.06 12.03 21.48
CA LYS A 4 5.53 10.72 20.99
C LYS A 4 4.45 10.21 20.04
N ILE A 5 4.72 10.25 18.75
CA ILE A 5 3.81 9.73 17.73
C ILE A 5 3.92 8.21 17.81
N ILE A 6 2.90 7.57 18.35
CA ILE A 6 2.74 6.13 18.32
C ILE A 6 2.04 5.84 17.00
N VAL A 7 2.76 5.22 16.07
CA VAL A 7 2.15 4.65 14.88
C VAL A 7 1.38 3.41 15.36
N ILE A 8 0.06 3.41 15.16
CA ILE A 8 -0.82 2.32 15.54
C ILE A 8 -1.44 1.79 14.26
N THR A 9 -1.02 0.59 13.86
CA THR A 9 -1.65 -0.11 12.75
C THR A 9 -3.06 -0.50 13.14
N THR A 10 -4.01 -0.06 12.33
CA THR A 10 -5.45 -0.30 12.51
C THR A 10 -5.88 -1.61 11.84
N ASP A 11 -7.00 -2.18 12.29
CA ASP A 11 -7.58 -3.37 11.66
C ASP A 11 -7.91 -3.13 10.18
N GLU A 12 -8.33 -1.92 9.84
CA GLU A 12 -8.64 -1.52 8.47
C GLU A 12 -7.39 -1.49 7.57
N GLU A 13 -6.25 -1.04 8.09
CA GLU A 13 -4.97 -1.11 7.37
C GLU A 13 -4.52 -2.56 7.15
N ILE A 14 -4.74 -3.43 8.15
CA ILE A 14 -4.46 -4.87 8.04
C ILE A 14 -5.35 -5.51 6.98
N GLU A 15 -6.65 -5.17 6.96
CA GLU A 15 -7.60 -5.66 5.97
C GLU A 15 -7.21 -5.22 4.56
N GLY A 16 -6.93 -3.92 4.36
CA GLY A 16 -6.46 -3.38 3.10
C GLY A 16 -5.14 -4.03 2.64
N PHE A 17 -4.20 -4.26 3.57
CA PHE A 17 -2.97 -4.98 3.29
C PHE A 17 -3.22 -6.41 2.83
N ASN A 18 -4.14 -7.14 3.47
CA ASN A 18 -4.46 -8.51 3.08
C ASN A 18 -5.07 -8.60 1.68
N ILE A 19 -5.94 -7.64 1.30
CA ILE A 19 -6.48 -7.54 -0.05
C ILE A 19 -5.35 -7.29 -1.07
N ILE A 20 -4.52 -6.28 -0.81
CA ILE A 20 -3.37 -5.96 -1.66
C ILE A 20 -2.44 -7.18 -1.82
N LYS A 21 -2.15 -7.86 -0.71
CA LYS A 21 -1.30 -9.05 -0.68
C LYS A 21 -1.90 -10.22 -1.47
N ALA A 22 -3.22 -10.41 -1.39
CA ALA A 22 -3.94 -11.42 -2.17
C ALA A 22 -3.95 -11.12 -3.67
N ILE A 23 -3.94 -9.85 -4.07
CA ILE A 23 -3.79 -9.45 -5.48
C ILE A 23 -2.35 -9.71 -5.93
N LEU A 24 -1.37 -9.14 -5.22
CA LEU A 24 0.04 -9.16 -5.61
C LEU A 24 0.68 -10.55 -5.64
N ARG A 25 0.18 -11.51 -4.85
CA ARG A 25 0.67 -12.90 -4.86
C ARG A 25 0.47 -13.63 -6.19
N GLN A 26 -0.29 -13.06 -7.13
CA GLN A 26 -0.39 -13.57 -8.50
C GLN A 26 0.91 -13.40 -9.29
N LYS A 27 1.79 -12.47 -8.88
CA LYS A 27 3.10 -12.21 -9.51
C LYS A 27 4.29 -12.32 -8.57
N LEU A 28 4.06 -12.36 -7.26
CA LEU A 28 5.10 -12.31 -6.24
C LEU A 28 4.93 -13.41 -5.20
N GLU A 29 6.04 -13.89 -4.67
CA GLU A 29 6.01 -14.71 -3.47
C GLU A 29 5.53 -13.90 -2.27
N VAL A 30 4.73 -14.54 -1.41
CA VAL A 30 4.05 -13.90 -0.28
C VAL A 30 5.01 -13.23 0.71
N ASN A 31 6.19 -13.81 0.90
CA ASN A 31 7.24 -13.30 1.79
C ASN A 31 7.96 -12.06 1.25
N ARG A 32 7.77 -11.70 -0.03
CA ARG A 32 8.34 -10.51 -0.65
C ARG A 32 7.45 -9.27 -0.51
N ILE A 33 6.20 -9.45 -0.09
CA ILE A 33 5.22 -8.36 0.07
C ILE A 33 5.20 -7.94 1.54
N ILE A 34 5.81 -6.79 1.84
CA ILE A 34 6.08 -6.34 3.22
C ILE A 34 5.27 -5.09 3.55
N ALA A 35 4.62 -5.10 4.70
CA ALA A 35 3.94 -3.94 5.27
C ALA A 35 4.90 -3.08 6.09
N ARG A 36 4.83 -1.76 5.92
CA ARG A 36 5.60 -0.75 6.66
C ARG A 36 4.70 0.41 7.05
N ASP A 37 4.32 0.45 8.31
CA ASP A 37 3.47 1.52 8.83
C ASP A 37 4.29 2.78 9.14
N THR A 38 3.73 3.94 8.81
CA THR A 38 4.33 5.25 9.05
C THR A 38 3.27 6.22 9.54
N GLN A 39 3.69 7.35 10.11
CA GLN A 39 2.73 8.35 10.59
C GLN A 39 1.79 8.88 9.49
N SER A 40 2.26 8.93 8.24
CA SER A 40 1.52 9.56 7.15
C SER A 40 0.68 8.57 6.34
N TYR A 41 1.09 7.31 6.29
CA TYR A 41 0.46 6.26 5.50
C TYR A 41 0.96 4.87 5.91
N PHE A 42 0.19 3.86 5.56
CA PHE A 42 0.61 2.46 5.62
C PHE A 42 1.20 2.03 4.27
N GLY A 43 2.48 1.70 4.24
CA GLY A 43 3.22 1.35 3.02
C GLY A 43 3.22 -0.15 2.75
N VAL A 44 3.16 -0.53 1.47
CA VAL A 44 3.40 -1.90 1.01
C VAL A 44 4.61 -1.88 0.08
N LEU A 45 5.64 -2.66 0.42
CA LEU A 45 6.94 -2.68 -0.25
C LEU A 45 7.24 -4.05 -0.82
N LEU A 46 8.02 -4.08 -1.90
CA LEU A 46 8.67 -5.27 -2.41
C LEU A 46 10.03 -5.46 -1.71
N ASP A 47 10.30 -6.68 -1.23
CA ASP A 47 11.57 -7.11 -0.63
C ASP A 47 12.05 -6.23 0.54
N ASP A 48 11.11 -5.69 1.33
CA ASP A 48 11.39 -4.73 2.42
C ASP A 48 12.24 -3.52 1.99
N ASN A 49 12.13 -3.12 0.72
CA ASN A 49 12.96 -2.06 0.15
C ASN A 49 12.16 -0.77 -0.10
N ASN A 50 12.49 0.30 0.61
CA ASN A 50 11.86 1.61 0.45
C ASN A 50 11.98 2.21 -0.97
N ARG A 51 12.89 1.71 -1.80
CA ARG A 51 13.03 2.11 -3.22
C ARG A 51 12.16 1.29 -4.17
N LYS A 52 11.40 0.32 -3.66
CA LYS A 52 10.46 -0.54 -4.39
C LYS A 52 9.05 -0.50 -3.75
N PRO A 53 8.42 0.68 -3.61
CA PRO A 53 7.04 0.74 -3.12
C PRO A 53 6.06 0.11 -4.10
N LEU A 54 5.19 -0.77 -3.62
CA LEU A 54 4.12 -1.38 -4.43
C LEU A 54 2.85 -0.51 -4.39
N CYS A 55 2.48 -0.02 -3.20
CA CYS A 55 1.41 0.97 -3.02
C CYS A 55 1.45 1.56 -1.61
N ARG A 56 0.54 2.49 -1.32
CA ARG A 56 0.33 3.09 0.00
C ARG A 56 -1.16 3.20 0.32
N LEU A 57 -1.54 2.94 1.57
CA LEU A 57 -2.87 3.21 2.09
C LEU A 57 -2.83 4.49 2.92
N HIS A 58 -3.67 5.46 2.57
CA HIS A 58 -3.81 6.73 3.29
C HIS A 58 -5.16 6.77 4.01
N PHE A 59 -5.23 6.11 5.17
CA PHE A 59 -6.48 6.00 5.96
C PHE A 59 -6.54 6.98 7.14
N ASN A 60 -5.50 7.81 7.30
CA ASN A 60 -5.37 8.78 8.39
C ASN A 60 -6.29 10.01 8.27
N ALA A 61 -7.06 10.13 7.18
CA ALA A 61 -7.94 11.26 6.91
C ALA A 61 -9.40 10.79 6.70
N LYS A 62 -10.34 11.76 6.70
CA LYS A 62 -11.76 11.47 6.46
C LYS A 62 -12.01 10.76 5.12
N GLN A 63 -11.29 11.17 4.08
CA GLN A 63 -11.28 10.49 2.79
C GLN A 63 -10.09 9.54 2.75
N LYS A 64 -10.36 8.28 2.40
CA LYS A 64 -9.32 7.25 2.22
C LYS A 64 -8.81 7.29 0.80
N TYR A 65 -7.53 6.98 0.63
CA TYR A 65 -6.91 6.87 -0.68
C TYR A 65 -6.02 5.64 -0.80
N LEU A 66 -6.05 5.03 -1.99
CA LEU A 66 -5.02 4.11 -2.46
C LEU A 66 -3.98 4.89 -3.28
N GLY A 67 -2.74 4.92 -2.81
CA GLY A 67 -1.60 5.49 -3.53
C GLY A 67 -0.96 4.44 -4.43
N LEU A 68 -1.06 4.62 -5.75
CA LEU A 68 -0.44 3.75 -6.76
C LEU A 68 0.85 4.36 -7.29
N MET A 69 1.83 3.51 -7.59
CA MET A 69 3.16 3.94 -8.05
C MET A 69 3.27 3.78 -9.57
N ASP A 70 3.80 4.80 -10.24
CA ASP A 70 4.17 4.74 -11.66
C ASP A 70 5.62 4.20 -11.86
N ALA A 71 6.04 4.06 -13.12
CA ALA A 71 7.38 3.60 -13.46
C ALA A 71 8.52 4.52 -12.97
N ASN A 72 8.22 5.81 -12.76
CA ASN A 72 9.14 6.79 -12.21
C ASN A 72 9.06 6.87 -10.67
N LYS A 73 8.27 5.99 -10.04
CA LYS A 73 8.01 5.92 -8.59
C LYS A 73 7.26 7.14 -8.04
N ASN A 74 6.56 7.88 -8.89
CA ASN A 74 5.62 8.89 -8.45
C ASN A 74 4.34 8.23 -7.96
N GLU A 75 3.76 8.80 -6.91
CA GLU A 75 2.51 8.33 -6.32
C GLU A 75 1.32 9.12 -6.87
N THR A 76 0.31 8.41 -7.37
CA THR A 76 -1.03 8.98 -7.62
C THR A 76 -2.02 8.45 -6.60
N ARG A 77 -2.76 9.35 -5.94
CA ARG A 77 -3.77 8.98 -4.93
C ARG A 77 -5.14 8.84 -5.57
N HIS A 78 -5.74 7.67 -5.41
CA HIS A 78 -7.08 7.37 -5.86
C HIS A 78 -8.03 7.30 -4.67
N PRO A 79 -9.10 8.10 -4.63
CA PRO A 79 -10.04 8.07 -3.53
C PRO A 79 -10.77 6.72 -3.51
N ILE A 80 -10.89 6.14 -2.33
CA ILE A 80 -11.66 4.92 -2.09
C ILE A 80 -12.64 5.15 -0.95
N SER A 81 -13.80 4.52 -1.01
CA SER A 81 -14.83 4.58 0.03
C SER A 81 -14.67 3.45 1.05
N SER A 82 -14.17 2.29 0.60
CA SER A 82 -13.89 1.12 1.44
C SER A 82 -12.64 0.39 0.96
N VAL A 83 -12.14 -0.55 1.77
CA VAL A 83 -11.02 -1.42 1.38
C VAL A 83 -11.37 -2.34 0.21
N ASP A 84 -12.64 -2.65 -0.03
CA ASP A 84 -13.10 -3.46 -1.16
C ASP A 84 -12.82 -2.77 -2.51
N ASP A 85 -12.86 -1.43 -2.55
CA ASP A 85 -12.57 -0.66 -3.76
C ASP A 85 -11.13 -0.89 -4.27
N ILE A 86 -10.23 -1.44 -3.47
CA ILE A 86 -8.86 -1.82 -3.88
C ILE A 86 -8.90 -2.82 -5.04
N PHE A 87 -9.91 -3.71 -5.12
CA PHE A 87 -10.03 -4.66 -6.21
C PHE A 87 -10.19 -3.98 -7.58
N ASN A 88 -10.77 -2.79 -7.63
CA ASN A 88 -10.89 -1.99 -8.86
C ASN A 88 -9.53 -1.51 -9.41
N TYR A 89 -8.46 -1.65 -8.63
CA TYR A 89 -7.10 -1.25 -8.98
C TYR A 89 -6.13 -2.44 -9.13
N SER A 90 -6.67 -3.67 -9.25
CA SER A 90 -5.88 -4.90 -9.29
C SER A 90 -4.84 -4.90 -10.42
N GLU A 91 -5.22 -4.47 -11.63
CA GLU A 91 -4.32 -4.43 -12.77
C GLU A 91 -3.15 -3.46 -12.56
N GLN A 92 -3.42 -2.29 -11.99
CA GLN A 92 -2.40 -1.28 -11.69
C GLN A 92 -1.44 -1.79 -10.62
N LEU A 93 -1.94 -2.43 -9.55
CA LEU A 93 -1.11 -3.06 -8.52
C LEU A 93 -0.18 -4.12 -9.11
N LEU A 94 -0.72 -5.00 -9.98
CA LEU A 94 0.07 -6.00 -10.68
C LEU A 94 1.04 -5.41 -11.71
N THR A 95 0.74 -4.22 -12.24
CA THR A 95 1.63 -3.48 -13.14
C THR A 95 2.80 -2.88 -12.38
N THR A 96 2.59 -2.35 -11.17
CA THR A 96 3.69 -1.79 -10.36
C THR A 96 4.82 -2.79 -10.11
N VAL A 97 4.50 -4.08 -10.00
CA VAL A 97 5.52 -5.15 -9.86
C VAL A 97 6.52 -5.13 -11.02
N THR A 98 6.07 -4.87 -12.25
CA THR A 98 6.92 -4.92 -13.46
C THR A 98 7.89 -3.74 -13.56
N PHE A 99 7.83 -2.77 -12.65
CA PHE A 99 8.81 -1.67 -12.59
C PHE A 99 10.06 -2.03 -11.80
N TYR A 100 10.09 -3.19 -11.13
CA TYR A 100 11.15 -3.61 -10.22
C TYR A 100 11.79 -4.96 -10.56
N GLU A 101 11.23 -5.67 -11.53
CA GLU A 101 11.68 -6.95 -12.10
C GLU A 101 12.11 -6.74 -13.55
#